data_AF-A0A7V9IRR8-F1
#
_entry.id   AF-A0A7V9IRR8-F1
#
_cell.length_a   1.000
_cell.length_b   1.000
_cell.length_c   1.000
_cell.angle_alpha   90.00
_cell.angle_beta   90.00
_cell.angle_gamma   90.00
#
_symmetry.space_group_name_H-M   'P 1'
#
loop_
_entity.id
_entity.type
_entity.pdbx_description
1 polymer ?
#
loop_
_entity_poly.entity_id
_entity_poly.type
_entity_poly.pdbx_seq_one_letter_code
_entity_poly.pdbx_strand_id
1 'polypeptide(L)'
;MSDERQYLGTATVPYGDWVGTASADTDMVKGRNIYDVTGLDDDTWQIVGLDIMDCCEFPGDVFVYAASKADWQAHRVEQKESLAVTSFLCHDLTMDDIVAGMEQFRVQLRIRAIGDHPMHIVQNADIPEQD
;
A
#
# COMPACT_ATOMS: atom_id res chain seq x y z
N MET A 1 9.94 -12.24 28.86
CA MET A 1 10.70 -11.24 28.09
C MET A 1 9.69 -10.54 27.20
N SER A 2 9.59 -9.21 27.28
CA SER A 2 8.75 -8.46 26.33
C SER A 2 9.38 -8.57 24.95
N ASP A 3 8.55 -8.90 23.98
CA ASP A 3 8.92 -8.86 22.57
C ASP A 3 9.05 -7.39 22.15
N GLU A 4 10.27 -6.90 21.90
CA GLU A 4 10.56 -5.51 21.50
C GLU A 4 10.36 -5.26 20.00
N ARG A 5 9.77 -6.21 19.27
CA ARG A 5 9.48 -6.04 17.83
C ARG A 5 8.46 -4.92 17.61
N GLN A 6 8.79 -4.01 16.69
CA GLN A 6 7.85 -3.04 16.14
C GLN A 6 7.04 -3.72 15.03
N TYR A 7 5.71 -3.67 15.15
CA TYR A 7 4.78 -4.21 14.16
C TYR A 7 4.22 -3.10 13.28
N LEU A 8 4.11 -3.36 11.98
CA LEU A 8 3.42 -2.47 11.06
C LEU A 8 1.90 -2.55 11.34
N GLY A 9 1.31 -1.41 11.69
CA GLY A 9 -0.13 -1.28 11.93
C GLY A 9 -0.89 -0.80 10.69
N THR A 10 -2.20 -0.58 10.85
CA THR A 10 -2.99 0.13 9.83
C THR A 10 -2.55 1.58 9.70
N ALA A 11 -2.61 2.15 8.49
CA ALA A 11 -2.33 3.56 8.27
C ALA A 11 -3.22 4.47 9.14
N THR A 12 -2.63 5.50 9.75
CA THR A 12 -3.33 6.48 10.59
C THR A 12 -2.72 7.87 10.43
N VAL A 13 -3.55 8.91 10.59
CA VAL A 13 -3.10 10.32 10.65
C VAL A 13 -3.70 11.01 11.88
N PRO A 14 -3.10 12.10 12.38
CA PRO A 14 -3.56 12.75 13.62
C PRO A 14 -5.04 13.14 13.62
N TYR A 15 -5.53 13.63 12.47
CA TYR A 15 -6.92 14.05 12.25
C TYR A 15 -7.57 13.17 11.17
N GLY A 16 -7.63 11.86 11.38
CA GLY A 16 -8.09 10.90 10.37
C GLY A 16 -9.61 10.82 10.20
N ASP A 17 -10.22 11.86 9.63
CA ASP A 17 -11.66 11.92 9.35
C ASP A 17 -12.18 10.79 8.46
N TRP A 18 -11.28 10.24 7.64
CA TRP A 18 -11.54 9.13 6.73
C TRP A 18 -10.66 7.93 7.10
N VAL A 19 -11.24 6.74 6.99
CA VAL A 19 -10.56 5.45 7.18
C VAL A 19 -10.99 4.54 6.05
N GLY A 20 -10.11 3.66 5.61
CA GLY A 20 -10.43 2.84 4.45
C GLY A 20 -9.45 1.71 4.18
N THR A 21 -9.68 1.09 3.04
CA THR A 21 -8.86 0.03 2.48
C THR A 21 -8.39 0.43 1.08
N ALA A 22 -7.27 -0.15 0.66
CA ALA A 22 -6.74 0.02 -0.69
C ALA A 22 -6.38 -1.35 -1.26
N SER A 23 -6.44 -1.45 -2.58
CA SER A 23 -5.99 -2.62 -3.34
C SER A 23 -5.32 -2.16 -4.63
N ALA A 24 -4.23 -2.82 -5.00
CA ALA A 24 -3.51 -2.58 -6.22
C ALA A 24 -3.21 -3.91 -6.92
N ASP A 25 -3.07 -3.87 -8.25
CA ASP A 25 -2.58 -4.99 -9.04
C ASP A 25 -1.41 -4.54 -9.93
N THR A 26 -0.48 -5.45 -10.22
CA THR A 26 0.71 -5.20 -11.05
C THR A 26 0.52 -5.84 -12.41
N ASP A 27 0.78 -5.08 -13.48
CA ASP A 27 0.68 -5.60 -14.84
C ASP A 27 1.90 -6.44 -15.18
N MET A 28 1.80 -7.75 -15.00
CA MET A 28 2.86 -8.70 -15.35
C MET A 28 3.18 -8.75 -16.85
N VAL A 29 2.31 -8.23 -17.73
CA VAL A 29 2.43 -8.32 -19.20
C VAL A 29 2.94 -7.03 -19.82
N LYS A 30 2.48 -5.87 -19.35
CA LYS A 30 2.93 -4.54 -19.85
C LYS A 30 4.17 -4.01 -19.15
N GLY A 31 4.68 -4.73 -18.14
CA GLY A 31 5.97 -4.45 -17.52
C GLY A 31 6.00 -3.17 -16.70
N ARG A 32 4.85 -2.69 -16.21
CA ARG A 32 4.82 -1.64 -15.20
C ARG A 32 4.95 -2.30 -13.85
N ASN A 33 6.00 -1.94 -13.12
CA ASN A 33 6.33 -2.61 -11.89
C ASN A 33 6.81 -1.62 -10.84
N ILE A 34 6.35 -1.80 -9.60
CA ILE A 34 6.74 -0.98 -8.46
C ILE A 34 8.23 -1.10 -8.12
N TYR A 35 8.90 -2.19 -8.53
CA TYR A 35 10.36 -2.32 -8.38
C TYR A 35 11.12 -1.28 -9.22
N ASP A 36 10.64 -0.95 -10.43
CA ASP A 36 11.26 0.07 -11.28
C ASP A 36 11.13 1.47 -10.67
N VAL A 37 9.98 1.74 -10.04
CA VAL A 37 9.69 3.02 -9.37
C VAL A 37 10.56 3.19 -8.12
N THR A 38 10.73 2.12 -7.35
CA THR A 38 11.43 2.15 -6.06
C THR A 38 12.94 1.92 -6.18
N GLY A 39 13.39 1.41 -7.32
CA GLY A 39 14.78 1.00 -7.57
C GLY A 39 15.21 -0.25 -6.79
N LEU A 40 14.28 -0.96 -6.16
CA LEU A 40 14.58 -2.20 -5.45
C LEU A 40 14.81 -3.34 -6.46
N ASP A 41 15.83 -4.14 -6.18
CA ASP A 41 16.14 -5.34 -6.96
C ASP A 41 15.13 -6.47 -6.66
N ASP A 42 14.29 -6.82 -7.65
CA ASP A 42 13.29 -7.89 -7.54
C ASP A 42 13.91 -9.28 -7.37
N ASP A 43 15.18 -9.50 -7.76
CA ASP A 43 15.83 -10.78 -7.48
C ASP A 43 16.19 -10.93 -5.99
N THR A 44 16.38 -9.82 -5.30
CA THR A 44 16.79 -9.78 -3.88
C THR A 44 15.60 -9.62 -2.94
N TRP A 45 14.63 -8.76 -3.30
CA TRP A 45 13.58 -8.29 -2.41
C TRP A 45 12.19 -8.72 -2.87
N GLN A 46 11.34 -9.07 -1.92
CA GLN A 46 9.90 -9.15 -2.11
C GLN A 46 9.26 -7.94 -1.44
N ILE A 47 8.74 -7.00 -2.22
CA ILE A 47 7.89 -5.92 -1.70
C ILE A 47 6.59 -6.55 -1.19
N VAL A 48 6.22 -6.21 0.05
CA VAL A 48 5.03 -6.75 0.76
C VAL A 48 4.13 -5.68 1.35
N GLY A 49 4.54 -4.41 1.30
CA GLY A 49 3.71 -3.29 1.71
C GLY A 49 4.28 -1.95 1.23
N LEU A 50 3.39 -0.97 1.11
CA LEU A 50 3.70 0.42 0.80
C LEU A 50 2.96 1.29 1.82
N ASP A 51 3.61 2.34 2.30
CA ASP A 51 2.97 3.41 3.07
C ASP A 51 3.31 4.75 2.41
N ILE A 52 2.27 5.40 1.89
CA ILE A 52 2.40 6.62 1.09
C ILE A 52 2.02 7.77 2.00
N MET A 53 2.99 8.61 2.33
CA MET A 53 2.79 9.76 3.20
C MET A 53 2.89 11.06 2.40
N ASP A 54 2.00 12.00 2.73
CA ASP A 54 2.10 13.42 2.38
C ASP A 54 2.26 13.73 0.87
N CYS A 55 1.23 13.41 0.09
CA CYS A 55 1.19 13.62 -1.36
C CYS A 55 0.44 14.90 -1.79
N CYS A 56 0.23 15.86 -0.89
CA CYS A 56 -0.71 16.96 -1.15
C CYS A 56 -0.14 18.15 -1.94
N GLU A 57 1.17 18.43 -1.90
CA GLU A 57 1.74 19.58 -2.64
C GLU A 57 3.17 19.40 -3.21
N PHE A 58 3.91 18.35 -2.86
CA PHE A 58 5.28 18.09 -3.33
C PHE A 58 5.53 16.58 -3.52
N PRO A 59 6.60 16.15 -4.22
CA PRO A 59 7.08 14.78 -4.14
C PRO A 59 7.18 14.35 -2.68
N GLY A 60 6.50 13.26 -2.36
CA GLY A 60 6.36 12.77 -1.01
C GLY A 60 7.37 11.67 -0.70
N ASP A 61 7.44 11.33 0.57
CA ASP A 61 8.19 10.18 1.04
C ASP A 61 7.27 8.95 1.05
N VAL A 62 7.70 7.88 0.39
CA VAL A 62 7.01 6.59 0.41
C VAL A 62 7.87 5.59 1.16
N PHE A 63 7.29 4.95 2.17
CA PHE A 63 7.91 3.78 2.77
C PHE A 63 7.55 2.53 1.98
N VAL A 64 8.57 1.77 1.61
CA VAL A 64 8.44 0.46 0.97
C VAL A 64 8.89 -0.59 1.98
N TYR A 65 8.00 -1.51 2.32
CA TYR A 65 8.32 -2.64 3.19
C TYR A 65 8.61 -3.85 2.33
N ALA A 66 9.83 -4.37 2.42
CA ALA A 66 10.25 -5.54 1.67
C ALA A 66 10.91 -6.58 2.56
N ALA A 67 10.61 -7.86 2.31
CA ALA A 67 11.32 -8.98 2.90
C ALA A 67 12.42 -9.46 1.93
N SER A 68 13.53 -9.99 2.45
CA SER A 68 14.46 -10.72 1.57
C SER A 68 13.71 -11.91 0.95
N LYS A 69 14.04 -12.31 -0.28
CA LYS A 69 13.40 -13.49 -0.88
C LYS A 69 13.57 -14.74 0.00
N ALA A 70 14.69 -14.88 0.70
CA ALA A 70 14.90 -15.99 1.64
C ALA A 70 13.91 -15.96 2.82
N ASP A 71 13.76 -14.81 3.48
CA ASP A 71 12.82 -14.65 4.61
C ASP A 71 11.36 -14.80 4.15
N TRP A 72 11.04 -14.29 2.96
CA TRP A 72 9.74 -14.45 2.33
C TRP A 72 9.41 -15.93 2.08
N GLN A 73 10.32 -16.70 1.48
CA GLN A 73 10.09 -18.12 1.25
C GLN A 73 9.97 -18.90 2.56
N ALA A 74 10.83 -18.62 3.55
CA ALA A 74 10.74 -19.25 4.86
C ALA A 74 9.39 -18.95 5.53
N HIS A 75 8.90 -17.71 5.47
CA HIS A 75 7.59 -17.35 6.01
C HIS A 75 6.44 -18.10 5.33
N ARG A 76 6.47 -18.26 4.00
CA ARG A 76 5.43 -19.01 3.26
C ARG A 76 5.40 -20.50 3.60
N VAL A 77 6.57 -21.11 3.83
CA VAL A 77 6.68 -22.56 4.14
C VAL A 77 6.39 -22.84 5.61
N GLU A 78 6.96 -22.05 6.51
CA GLU A 78 6.90 -22.28 7.95
C GLU A 78 5.68 -21.64 8.63
N GLN A 79 4.94 -20.77 7.91
CA GLN A 79 3.79 -20.02 8.43
C GLN A 79 4.10 -19.30 9.74
N LYS A 80 5.25 -18.61 9.78
CA LYS A 80 5.67 -17.85 10.96
C LYS A 80 4.59 -16.82 11.33
N GLU A 81 4.42 -16.56 12.63
CA GLU A 81 3.45 -15.57 13.13
C GLU A 81 3.66 -14.15 12.59
N SER A 82 4.88 -13.83 12.17
CA SER A 82 5.24 -12.54 11.57
C SER A 82 6.27 -12.72 10.45
N LEU A 83 6.26 -11.78 9.50
CA LEU A 83 7.26 -11.65 8.45
C LEU A 83 8.25 -10.56 8.84
N ALA A 84 9.54 -10.86 8.83
CA ALA A 84 10.58 -9.85 8.99
C ALA A 84 10.66 -9.02 7.70
N VAL A 85 10.60 -7.69 7.84
CA VAL A 85 10.64 -6.75 6.71
C VAL A 85 11.66 -5.65 6.99
N THR A 86 12.28 -5.15 5.92
CA THR A 86 13.07 -3.92 5.91
C THR A 86 12.18 -2.78 5.42
N SER A 87 12.24 -1.64 6.12
CA SER A 87 11.59 -0.40 5.71
C SER A 87 12.57 0.43 4.89
N PHE A 88 12.25 0.68 3.63
CA PHE A 88 13.00 1.58 2.75
C PHE A 88 12.24 2.89 2.62
N LEU A 89 12.92 4.01 2.87
CA LEU A 89 12.37 5.33 2.62
C LEU A 89 12.75 5.75 1.20
N CYS A 90 11.77 5.78 0.31
CA CYS A 90 11.92 6.25 -1.06
C CYS A 90 11.53 7.72 -1.12
N HIS A 91 12.50 8.57 -1.49
CA HIS A 91 12.32 10.01 -1.62
C HIS A 91 11.90 10.40 -3.03
N ASP A 92 11.32 11.60 -3.14
CA ASP A 92 11.00 12.25 -4.42
C ASP A 92 10.02 11.46 -5.31
N LEU A 93 9.11 10.68 -4.71
CA LEU A 93 8.07 9.94 -5.44
C LEU A 93 6.74 10.69 -5.36
N THR A 94 6.07 10.85 -6.50
CA THR A 94 4.70 11.35 -6.56
C THR A 94 3.70 10.20 -6.50
N MET A 95 2.44 10.49 -6.18
CA MET A 95 1.37 9.49 -6.28
C MET A 95 1.24 8.97 -7.73
N ASP A 96 1.47 9.83 -8.72
CA ASP A 96 1.44 9.43 -10.13
C ASP A 96 2.54 8.42 -10.45
N ASP A 97 3.74 8.57 -9.91
CA ASP A 97 4.83 7.59 -10.09
C ASP A 97 4.45 6.23 -9.50
N ILE A 98 3.88 6.23 -8.29
CA ILE A 98 3.43 5.01 -7.61
C ILE A 98 2.30 4.33 -8.38
N VAL A 99 1.27 5.08 -8.77
CA VAL A 99 0.12 4.56 -9.53
C VAL A 99 0.55 4.11 -10.93
N ALA A 100 1.52 4.78 -11.56
CA ALA A 100 2.08 4.36 -12.83
C ALA A 100 2.80 3.00 -12.73
N GLY A 101 3.35 2.66 -11.57
CA GLY A 101 3.89 1.33 -11.27
C GLY A 101 2.83 0.24 -11.11
N MET A 102 1.54 0.58 -11.12
CA MET A 102 0.40 -0.33 -10.94
C MET A 102 -0.46 -0.42 -12.21
N GLU A 103 -1.10 -1.57 -12.45
CA GLU A 103 -2.09 -1.70 -13.52
C GLU A 103 -3.42 -1.07 -13.11
N GLN A 104 -3.83 -1.40 -11.89
CA GLN A 104 -5.07 -0.93 -11.28
C GLN A 104 -4.78 -0.52 -9.85
N PHE A 105 -5.33 0.61 -9.45
CA PHE A 105 -5.27 1.09 -8.07
C PHE A 105 -6.67 1.52 -7.64
N ARG A 106 -7.12 0.99 -6.51
CA ARG A 106 -8.44 1.30 -5.94
C ARG A 106 -8.29 1.62 -4.47
N VAL A 107 -8.89 2.74 -4.08
CA VAL A 107 -9.02 3.15 -2.67
C VAL A 107 -10.51 3.28 -2.36
N GLN A 108 -10.93 2.74 -1.21
CA GLN A 108 -12.25 2.97 -0.67
C GLN A 108 -12.13 3.62 0.71
N LEU A 109 -12.53 4.89 0.82
CA LEU A 109 -12.57 5.63 2.07
C LEU A 109 -14.00 5.75 2.59
N ARG A 110 -14.16 5.71 3.91
CA ARG A 110 -15.41 5.96 4.63
C ARG A 110 -15.16 6.98 5.72
N ILE A 111 -16.16 7.79 6.06
CA ILE A 111 -16.05 8.66 7.23
C ILE A 111 -15.85 7.78 8.46
N ARG A 112 -14.93 8.19 9.36
CA ARG A 112 -14.58 7.44 10.57
C ARG A 112 -15.82 7.07 11.39
N ALA A 113 -16.81 7.95 11.44
CA ALA A 113 -18.05 7.75 12.19
C ALA A 113 -18.88 6.54 11.72
N ILE A 114 -18.74 6.12 10.45
CA ILE A 114 -19.40 4.92 9.91
C ILE A 114 -18.60 3.65 10.26
N GLY A 115 -17.27 3.74 10.33
CA GLY A 115 -16.39 2.60 10.62
C GLY A 115 -16.70 1.40 9.72
N ASP A 116 -16.84 0.22 10.34
CA ASP A 116 -17.14 -1.05 9.66
C ASP A 116 -18.65 -1.28 9.41
N HIS A 117 -19.50 -0.27 9.62
CA HIS A 117 -20.93 -0.42 9.39
C HIS A 117 -21.22 -0.83 7.93
N PRO A 118 -22.05 -1.87 7.69
CA PRO A 118 -22.40 -2.28 6.34
C PRO A 118 -23.15 -1.19 5.58
N MET A 119 -22.76 -0.93 4.33
CA MET A 119 -23.45 0.00 3.44
C MET A 119 -24.10 -0.79 2.30
N HIS A 120 -25.39 -0.55 2.08
CA HIS A 120 -26.14 -1.10 0.95
C HIS A 120 -26.29 -0.01 -0.12
N ILE A 121 -25.77 -0.26 -1.32
CA ILE A 121 -25.91 0.65 -2.45
C ILE A 121 -27.35 0.55 -2.96
N VAL A 122 -28.11 1.64 -2.83
CA VAL A 122 -29.52 1.68 -3.26
C VAL A 122 -29.70 2.20 -4.68
N GLN A 123 -28.73 2.97 -5.20
CA GLN A 123 -28.74 3.57 -6.53
C GLN A 123 -27.30 3.88 -6.95
N ASN A 124 -27.00 3.78 -8.25
CA ASN A 124 -25.81 4.35 -8.88
C ASN A 124 -26.23 5.60 -9.66
N ALA A 125 -25.45 6.68 -9.56
CA ALA A 125 -25.68 7.93 -10.28
C ALA A 125 -24.32 8.52 -10.70
N ASP A 126 -24.28 9.13 -11.87
CA ASP A 126 -23.06 9.74 -12.42
C ASP A 126 -23.00 11.23 -12.09
N ILE A 127 -21.79 11.73 -11.78
CA ILE A 127 -21.54 13.15 -11.53
C ILE A 127 -20.26 13.58 -12.27
N PRO A 128 -20.33 14.54 -13.22
CA PRO A 128 -21.56 15.16 -13.72
C PRO A 128 -22.45 14.12 -14.43
N GLU A 129 -23.77 14.35 -14.48
CA GLU A 129 -24.70 13.46 -15.19
C GLU A 129 -24.21 13.23 -16.62
N GLN A 130 -24.12 11.96 -17.02
CA GLN A 130 -23.76 11.55 -18.37
C GLN A 130 -25.03 11.09 -19.10
N ASP A 131 -25.17 11.45 -20.38
CA ASP A 131 -26.25 11.00 -21.26
C ASP A 131 -25.96 9.62 -21.88
#